data_AF-A0A2M7JAQ2-F1
#
_entry.id   AF-A0A2M7JAQ2-F1
#
_cell.length_a   1.000
_cell.length_b   1.000
_cell.length_c   1.000
_cell.angle_alpha   90.00
_cell.angle_beta   90.00
_cell.angle_gamma   90.00
#
_symmetry.space_group_name_H-M   'P 1'
#
loop_
_entity.id
_entity.type
_entity.pdbx_description
1 polymer ?
#
loop_
_entity_poly.entity_id
_entity_poly.type
_entity_poly.pdbx_seq_one_letter_code
_entity_poly.pdbx_strand_id
1 'polypeptide(L)' 'MMREEGIFSAKGSILVWLTDDKRRIPVRMSSKVLIGSVTVDLIEIRR' A
#
# COMPACT_ATOMS: atom_id res chain seq x y z
N MET A 1 -2.77 8.91 15.89
CA MET A 1 -2.02 9.31 14.67
C MET A 1 -0.88 8.31 14.51
N MET A 2 -0.87 7.50 13.44
CA MET A 2 0.28 6.63 13.17
C MET A 2 1.49 7.53 12.90
N ARG A 3 2.42 7.55 13.86
CA ARG A 3 3.74 8.14 13.71
C ARG A 3 4.69 6.99 13.41
N GLU A 4 4.91 6.71 12.14
CA GLU A 4 6.06 5.95 11.71
C GLU A 4 6.62 6.66 10.48
N GLU A 5 7.87 7.08 10.59
CA GLU A 5 8.70 7.53 9.49
C GLU A 5 9.06 6.32 8.60
N GLY A 6 8.05 5.58 8.15
CA GLY A 6 8.18 4.60 7.08
C GLY A 6 8.30 5.32 5.75
N ILE A 7 8.84 4.64 4.74
CA ILE A 7 9.11 5.11 3.36
C ILE A 7 7.93 5.85 2.70
N PHE A 8 6.73 5.77 3.26
CA PHE A 8 5.52 6.38 2.75
C PHE A 8 4.97 7.42 3.73
N SER A 9 5.38 8.68 3.56
CA SER A 9 4.72 9.82 4.20
C SER A 9 3.31 9.97 3.61
N ALA A 10 2.30 9.45 4.32
CA ALA A 10 0.90 9.41 3.90
C ALA A 10 0.21 10.79 3.99
N LYS A 11 0.71 11.81 3.29
CA LYS A 11 -0.02 13.09 3.12
C LYS A 11 -1.11 13.01 2.02
N GLY A 12 -1.67 11.83 1.74
CA GLY A 12 -2.66 11.60 0.68
C GLY A 12 -3.48 10.33 0.86
N SER A 13 -4.52 10.15 0.02
CA SER A 13 -5.37 8.95 0.00
C SER A 13 -4.58 7.75 -0.53
N ILE A 14 -4.53 6.66 0.24
CA ILE A 14 -3.93 5.38 -0.16
C ILE A 14 -5.04 4.45 -0.65
N LEU A 15 -4.85 3.84 -1.81
CA LEU A 15 -5.66 2.75 -2.34
C LEU A 15 -4.95 1.42 -2.05
N VAL A 16 -5.69 0.45 -1.51
CA VAL A 16 -5.18 -0.88 -1.19
C VAL A 16 -6.08 -1.93 -1.85
N TRP A 17 -5.48 -2.82 -2.64
CA TRP A 17 -6.17 -3.96 -3.24
C TRP A 17 -5.86 -5.21 -2.41
N LEU A 18 -6.92 -5.90 -2.02
CA LEU A 18 -6.86 -7.12 -1.22
C LEU A 18 -7.24 -8.32 -2.08
N THR A 19 -6.75 -9.51 -1.74
CA THR A 19 -7.29 -10.76 -2.28
C THR A 19 -8.74 -10.95 -1.85
N ASP A 20 -9.51 -11.65 -2.68
CA ASP A 20 -10.87 -12.10 -2.35
C ASP A 20 -10.84 -13.50 -1.70
N ASP A 21 -10.03 -13.64 -0.65
CA ASP A 21 -9.99 -14.85 0.17
C ASP A 21 -10.22 -14.48 1.64
N LYS A 22 -10.32 -15.49 2.52
CA LYS A 22 -10.58 -15.27 3.95
C LYS A 22 -9.51 -14.42 4.65
N ARG A 23 -8.28 -14.42 4.14
CA ARG A 23 -7.13 -13.69 4.70
C ARG A 23 -7.04 -12.26 4.18
N ARG A 24 -7.69 -11.93 3.06
CA ARG A 24 -7.73 -10.59 2.45
C ARG A 24 -6.36 -9.92 2.41
N ILE A 25 -5.42 -10.60 1.76
CA ILE A 25 -4.02 -10.20 1.75
C ILE A 25 -3.83 -8.99 0.83
N PRO A 26 -3.12 -7.92 1.24
CA PRO A 26 -2.80 -6.80 0.37
C PRO A 26 -1.85 -7.22 -0.76
N VAL A 27 -2.32 -7.15 -2.00
CA VAL A 27 -1.54 -7.51 -3.19
C VAL A 27 -0.98 -6.31 -3.94
N ARG A 28 -1.61 -5.15 -3.77
CA ARG A 28 -1.17 -3.88 -4.35
C ARG A 28 -1.52 -2.73 -3.45
N MET A 29 -0.66 -1.72 -3.42
CA MET A 29 -0.94 -0.42 -2.81
C MET A 29 -0.58 0.69 -3.78
N SER A 30 -1.36 1.77 -3.78
CA SER A 30 -1.07 2.96 -4.58
C SER A 30 -1.37 4.22 -3.78
N SER A 31 -0.49 5.21 -3.88
CA SER A 31 -0.63 6.50 -3.21
C SER A 31 -0.36 7.63 -4.17
N LYS A 32 -1.19 8.68 -4.13
CA LYS A 32 -0.99 9.89 -4.91
C LYS A 32 0.10 10.77 -4.28
N VAL A 33 0.97 11.31 -5.13
CA VAL A 33 1.99 12.31 -4.78
C VAL A 33 1.82 13.53 -5.69
N LEU A 34 2.51 14.63 -5.39
CA LEU A 34 2.35 15.90 -6.11
C LEU A 34 2.52 15.77 -7.64
N ILE A 35 3.40 14.87 -8.09
CA ILE A 35 3.75 14.69 -9.50
C ILE A 35 3.28 13.36 -10.11
N GLY A 36 2.34 12.66 -9.46
CA GLY A 36 1.82 11.39 -9.96
C GLY A 36 1.40 10.43 -8.86
N SER A 37 1.83 9.17 -8.96
CA SER A 37 1.52 8.14 -7.98
C SER A 37 2.66 7.14 -7.80
N VAL A 38 2.80 6.60 -6.60
CA VAL A 38 3.66 5.46 -6.30
C VAL A 38 2.78 4.22 -6.16
N THR A 39 3.13 3.15 -6.86
CA THR A 39 2.43 1.87 -6.81
C THR A 39 3.40 0.77 -6.42
N VAL A 40 2.99 -0.11 -5.52
CA VAL A 40 3.79 -1.24 -5.02
C VAL A 40 2.99 -2.52 -5.20
N ASP A 41 3.65 -3.55 -5.71
CA ASP A 41 3.11 -4.89 -5.91
C ASP A 41 3.72 -5.90 -4.95
N LEU A 42 2.88 -6.78 -4.42
CA LEU A 42 3.33 -7.93 -3.66
C LEU A 42 3.97 -8.96 -4.60
N ILE A 43 5.27 -9.17 -4.46
CA ILE A 43 6.01 -10.13 -5.30
C ILE A 43 6.01 -11.54 -4.71
N GLU A 44 6.23 -11.66 -3.40
CA GLU A 44 6.34 -12.95 -2.72
C GLU A 44 5.77 -12.87 -1.30
N ILE A 45 5.02 -13.89 -0.89
CA ILE A 45 4.64 -14.12 0.50
C ILE A 45 5.48 -15.28 1.01
N ARG A 46 6.33 -15.02 1.99
CA ARG A 46 7.05 -16.07 2.72
C ARG A 46 6.26 -16.49 3.96
N ARG A 47 6.26 -17.79 4.25
CA ARG A 47 5.61 -18.37 5.44
C ARG A 47 6.55 -18.37 6.64
#